data_AF-A0A286UM74-F1
#
_entry.id   AF-A0A286UM74-F1
#
_cell.length_a   1.000
_cell.length_b   1.000
_cell.length_c   1.000
_cell.angle_alpha   90.00
_cell.angle_beta   90.00
_cell.angle_gamma   90.00
#
_symmetry.space_group_name_H-M   'P 1'
#
loop_
_entity.id
_entity.type
_entity.pdbx_description
1 polymer ?
#
loop_
_entity_poly.entity_id
_entity_poly.type
_entity_poly.pdbx_seq_one_letter_code
_entity_poly.pdbx_strand_id
1 'polypeptide(L)'
;MAHSPSTPDFTKDGSQTPPPLGIHGDTEMELMGLANALYNLGTTVVNDATRERSASKPGEPAASKPVGQKVNEVISHLANIESLAEKMDTMIPMQILQDIDNARNPMFLTKERIERAATENQFMNGKIQALESYRSILDNSISLQLSDQSEQSDTTCLSLRFLLPPTRPTFYRATSMADQQSSLTSSTHQIPAGHLGNLTEGQQTTLNTLKELLQKDGLFVPERMDDATLLRFLRARKWDIALAKQMILEAENWRKEMNVDDIVKNFKFEEKAQVDKYYPQFYHKQDKEHRPLYVERIGQINITELRKITTQERQIKSLILEYEKFINERLPACSKEAGYRVETSCTILDLKNVGIKSFWDVKNYVQEASKIGQNYYPETMGKFYIINSPWMFSTVWNVIKGWLDPVTVAKIKIPSGDGRKELLEQIPAENLPAEFGGTCRCPGGCSLSDAGPWNTKTVANPSLGE
;
A
#
# COMPACT_ATOMS: atom_id res chain seq x y z
N MET A 1 56.05 16.72 -35.11
CA MET A 1 55.93 16.17 -33.74
C MET A 1 54.57 16.58 -33.21
N ALA A 2 53.68 15.61 -33.05
CA ALA A 2 52.30 15.82 -32.61
C ALA A 2 52.27 16.04 -31.09
N HIS A 3 51.67 17.14 -30.64
CA HIS A 3 51.36 17.34 -29.22
C HIS A 3 50.02 16.70 -28.92
N SER A 4 50.04 15.61 -28.16
CA SER A 4 48.86 14.98 -27.57
C SER A 4 48.25 15.92 -26.52
N PRO A 5 46.92 16.16 -26.50
CA PRO A 5 46.28 16.81 -25.37
C PRO A 5 46.27 15.85 -24.18
N SER A 6 46.72 16.33 -23.02
CA SER A 6 46.65 15.62 -21.75
C SER A 6 45.20 15.26 -21.40
N THR A 7 44.95 13.97 -21.15
CA THR A 7 43.72 13.48 -20.51
C THR A 7 43.57 14.10 -19.12
N PRO A 8 42.38 14.61 -18.74
CA PRO A 8 42.14 15.03 -17.37
C PRO A 8 42.21 13.81 -16.45
N ASP A 9 43.06 13.91 -15.42
CA ASP A 9 43.19 12.92 -14.35
C ASP A 9 41.96 13.01 -13.44
N PHE A 10 41.08 12.00 -13.51
CA PHE A 10 39.87 11.90 -12.68
C PHE A 10 40.14 11.21 -11.33
N THR A 11 41.38 11.20 -10.84
CA THR A 11 41.74 10.52 -9.59
C THR A 11 42.52 11.39 -8.62
N LYS A 12 41.84 12.36 -8.00
CA LYS A 12 42.04 12.87 -6.62
C LYS A 12 41.33 14.19 -6.47
N ASP A 13 40.10 14.13 -5.98
CA ASP A 13 39.48 15.07 -5.05
C ASP A 13 37.99 14.73 -5.08
N GLY A 14 37.50 14.06 -4.02
CA GLY A 14 36.07 13.91 -3.83
C GLY A 14 35.48 15.31 -3.78
N SER A 15 34.46 15.59 -4.61
CA SER A 15 33.83 16.90 -4.65
C SER A 15 33.25 17.22 -3.27
N GLN A 16 33.98 17.98 -2.46
CA GLN A 16 33.44 18.63 -1.27
C GLN A 16 32.74 19.90 -1.71
N THR A 17 31.63 19.74 -2.42
CA THR A 17 30.63 20.80 -2.48
C THR A 17 30.06 20.91 -1.07
N PRO A 18 30.16 22.06 -0.38
CA PRO A 18 29.49 22.22 0.91
C PRO A 18 27.99 21.97 0.71
N PRO A 19 27.30 21.32 1.68
CA PRO A 19 25.88 21.04 1.55
C PRO A 19 25.12 22.34 1.25
N PRO A 20 24.14 22.30 0.33
CA PRO A 20 23.41 23.48 -0.10
C PRO A 20 22.73 24.14 1.10
N LEU A 21 22.90 25.45 1.28
CA LEU A 21 22.35 26.16 2.44
C LEU A 21 20.81 26.09 2.47
N GLY A 22 20.25 25.93 3.67
CA GLY A 22 18.80 25.83 3.90
C GLY A 22 18.29 24.39 3.98
N ILE A 23 16.99 24.20 3.81
CA ILE A 23 16.31 22.93 4.08
C ILE A 23 16.86 21.73 3.29
N HIS A 24 17.40 21.98 2.10
CA HIS A 24 18.03 20.96 1.27
C HIS A 24 19.34 20.43 1.88
N GLY A 25 20.16 21.30 2.47
CA GLY A 25 21.38 20.89 3.17
C GLY A 25 21.09 20.18 4.48
N ASP A 26 20.08 20.64 5.22
CA ASP A 26 19.60 19.95 6.43
C ASP A 26 19.13 18.53 6.07
N THR A 27 18.40 18.38 4.96
CA THR A 27 17.95 17.09 4.44
C THR A 27 19.13 16.21 4.00
N GLU A 28 20.12 16.77 3.32
CA GLU A 28 21.32 16.04 2.90
C GLU A 28 22.16 15.55 4.10
N MET A 29 22.31 16.39 5.13
CA MET A 29 22.99 16.01 6.37
C MET A 29 22.24 14.90 7.11
N GLU A 30 20.92 14.98 7.20
CA GLU A 30 20.10 13.94 7.84
C GLU A 30 20.11 12.63 7.04
N LEU A 31 20.09 12.69 5.70
CA LEU A 31 20.23 11.51 4.84
C LEU A 31 21.61 10.85 4.98
N MET A 32 22.68 11.66 5.07
CA MET A 32 24.03 11.16 5.29
C MET A 32 24.20 10.58 6.71
N GLY A 33 23.59 11.21 7.72
CA GLY A 33 23.49 10.70 9.08
C GLY A 33 22.76 9.36 9.13
N LEU A 34 21.62 9.25 8.46
CA LEU A 34 20.86 8.01 8.32
C LEU A 34 21.68 6.91 7.65
N ALA A 35 22.36 7.20 6.55
CA ALA A 35 23.21 6.23 5.85
C ALA A 35 24.31 5.68 6.77
N ASN A 36 24.97 6.56 7.53
CA ASN A 36 25.98 6.17 8.52
C ASN A 36 25.38 5.36 9.68
N ALA A 37 24.21 5.76 10.19
CA ALA A 37 23.51 5.04 11.26
C ALA A 37 23.10 3.62 10.82
N LEU A 38 22.60 3.47 9.59
CA LEU A 38 22.26 2.18 8.98
C LEU A 38 23.51 1.30 8.78
N TYR A 39 24.61 1.88 8.29
CA TYR A 39 25.88 1.18 8.17
C TYR A 39 26.40 0.67 9.52
N ASN A 40 26.36 1.53 10.55
CA ASN A 40 26.77 1.18 11.91
C ASN A 40 25.85 0.15 12.56
N LEU A 41 24.55 0.20 12.28
CA LEU A 41 23.60 -0.82 12.72
C LEU A 41 23.93 -2.17 12.07
N GLY A 42 24.19 -2.19 10.76
CA GLY A 42 24.59 -3.39 10.03
C GLY A 42 25.85 -4.04 10.60
N THR A 43 26.90 -3.26 10.86
CA THR A 43 28.15 -3.77 11.44
C THR A 43 27.98 -4.24 12.89
N THR A 44 27.15 -3.56 13.68
CA THR A 44 26.86 -3.95 15.08
C THR A 44 26.07 -5.26 15.15
N VAL A 45 25.08 -5.45 14.28
CA VAL A 45 24.29 -6.70 14.20
C VAL A 45 25.17 -7.88 13.78
N VAL A 46 26.09 -7.69 12.83
CA VAL A 46 27.06 -8.72 12.42
C VAL A 46 28.01 -9.09 13.57
N ASN A 47 28.46 -8.11 14.35
CA ASN A 47 29.34 -8.33 15.50
C ASN A 47 28.62 -9.01 16.69
N ASP A 48 27.36 -8.66 16.95
CA ASP A 48 26.57 -9.32 17.99
C ASP A 48 26.23 -10.77 17.60
N ALA A 49 25.90 -11.03 16.32
CA ALA A 49 25.65 -12.39 15.81
C ALA A 49 26.91 -13.29 15.84
N THR A 50 28.11 -12.71 15.77
CA THR A 50 29.38 -13.44 15.90
C THR A 50 29.80 -13.64 17.36
N ARG A 51 29.44 -12.71 18.27
CA ARG A 51 29.61 -12.89 19.74
C ARG A 51 28.66 -13.93 20.32
N GLU A 52 27.39 -13.99 19.88
CA GLU A 52 26.45 -15.02 20.33
C GLU A 52 26.88 -16.44 19.95
N ARG A 53 27.65 -16.62 18.86
CA ARG A 53 28.26 -17.92 18.51
C ARG A 53 29.45 -18.32 19.38
N SER A 54 30.04 -17.39 20.13
CA SER A 54 31.29 -17.60 20.89
C SER A 54 31.14 -17.53 22.42
N ALA A 55 29.96 -17.18 22.95
CA ALA A 55 29.72 -17.06 24.38
C ALA A 55 28.91 -18.23 24.97
N SER A 56 29.60 -19.30 25.37
CA SER A 56 29.09 -20.34 26.27
C SER A 56 29.93 -20.40 27.55
N LYS A 57 29.84 -19.35 28.39
CA LYS A 57 30.26 -19.41 29.81
C LYS A 57 29.29 -18.61 30.69
N PRO A 58 28.81 -19.16 31.82
CA PRO A 58 27.90 -18.45 32.72
C PRO A 58 28.68 -17.65 33.78
N GLY A 59 28.31 -16.38 34.00
CA GLY A 59 28.73 -15.64 35.19
C GLY A 59 28.89 -14.12 35.11
N GLU A 60 28.81 -13.47 33.94
CA GLU A 60 28.97 -12.01 33.84
C GLU A 60 27.63 -11.25 33.69
N PRO A 61 27.50 -10.06 34.30
CA PRO A 61 26.29 -9.25 34.22
C PRO A 61 26.04 -8.79 32.76
N ALA A 62 24.78 -8.88 32.33
CA ALA A 62 24.37 -8.54 30.97
C ALA A 62 24.61 -7.05 30.67
N ALA A 63 25.62 -6.76 29.84
CA ALA A 63 25.80 -5.44 29.26
C ALA A 63 24.57 -5.08 28.40
N SER A 64 24.10 -3.83 28.51
CA SER A 64 22.99 -3.29 27.71
C SER A 64 23.23 -3.55 26.22
N LYS A 65 22.26 -4.16 25.52
CA LYS A 65 22.40 -4.55 24.11
C LYS A 65 22.68 -3.33 23.22
N PRO A 66 23.86 -3.21 22.59
CA PRO A 66 24.27 -2.04 21.81
C PRO A 66 23.39 -1.80 20.57
N VAL A 67 22.77 -2.86 20.03
CA VAL A 67 21.84 -2.79 18.90
C VAL A 67 20.63 -1.91 19.18
N GLY A 68 20.08 -1.91 20.40
CA GLY A 68 18.89 -1.11 20.72
C GLY A 68 19.13 0.39 20.60
N GLN A 69 20.31 0.86 21.03
CA GLN A 69 20.70 2.27 20.89
C GLN A 69 20.89 2.65 19.42
N LYS A 70 21.51 1.78 18.61
CA LYS A 70 21.71 2.01 17.17
C LYS A 70 20.41 1.99 16.37
N VAL A 71 19.44 1.17 16.76
CA VAL A 71 18.09 1.22 16.19
C VAL A 71 17.41 2.56 16.50
N ASN A 72 17.54 3.07 17.73
CA ASN A 72 16.98 4.38 18.09
C ASN A 72 17.63 5.56 17.35
N GLU A 73 18.94 5.48 17.06
CA GLU A 73 19.64 6.46 16.22
C GLU A 73 19.04 6.49 14.79
N VAL A 74 18.82 5.32 14.18
CA VAL A 74 18.18 5.22 12.85
C VAL A 74 16.75 5.77 12.86
N ILE A 75 15.95 5.43 13.89
CA ILE A 75 14.58 5.95 14.05
C ILE A 75 14.58 7.48 14.16
N SER A 76 15.56 8.05 14.87
CA SER A 76 15.67 9.51 15.07
C SER A 76 15.95 10.24 13.77
N HIS A 77 16.90 9.75 12.95
CA HIS A 77 17.17 10.34 11.64
C HIS A 77 15.96 10.23 10.69
N LEU A 78 15.26 9.09 10.67
CA LEU A 78 14.04 8.93 9.87
C LEU A 78 12.94 9.92 10.28
N ALA A 79 12.76 10.16 11.59
CA ALA A 79 11.78 11.11 12.10
C ALA A 79 12.14 12.57 11.74
N ASN A 80 13.43 12.93 11.76
CA ASN A 80 13.87 14.26 11.35
C ASN A 80 13.66 14.50 9.85
N ILE A 81 13.97 13.51 9.00
CA ILE A 81 13.73 13.57 7.55
C ILE A 81 12.24 13.75 7.26
N GLU A 82 11.36 13.05 7.99
CA GLU A 82 9.92 13.19 7.87
C GLU A 82 9.44 14.62 8.21
N SER A 83 9.97 15.21 9.28
CA SER A 83 9.67 16.61 9.62
C SER A 83 10.18 17.63 8.60
N LEU A 84 11.32 17.35 7.96
CA LEU A 84 11.87 18.19 6.89
C LEU A 84 11.05 18.05 5.60
N ALA A 85 10.51 16.86 5.31
CA ALA A 85 9.69 16.60 4.14
C ALA A 85 8.43 17.49 4.07
N GLU A 86 7.80 17.80 5.21
CA GLU A 86 6.62 18.68 5.28
C GLU A 86 6.91 20.12 4.81
N LYS A 87 8.17 20.54 4.83
CA LYS A 87 8.60 21.91 4.51
C LYS A 87 9.35 21.98 3.17
N MET A 88 9.49 20.86 2.47
CA MET A 88 10.27 20.75 1.26
C MET A 88 9.38 20.89 0.01
N ASP A 89 9.55 21.99 -0.72
CA ASP A 89 8.84 22.25 -1.98
C ASP A 89 9.71 21.87 -3.20
N THR A 90 10.14 20.60 -3.24
CA THR A 90 11.01 20.10 -4.32
C THR A 90 10.21 19.24 -5.28
N MET A 91 10.09 19.71 -6.52
CA MET A 91 9.46 18.94 -7.59
C MET A 91 10.42 17.88 -8.12
N ILE A 92 10.16 16.61 -7.78
CA ILE A 92 10.89 15.46 -8.33
C ILE A 92 10.14 14.92 -9.55
N PRO A 93 10.74 14.91 -10.75
CA PRO A 93 10.12 14.32 -11.93
C PRO A 93 9.78 12.84 -11.72
N MET A 94 8.56 12.43 -12.08
CA MET A 94 8.09 11.05 -11.93
C MET A 94 9.00 10.01 -12.62
N GLN A 95 9.65 10.39 -13.72
CA GLN A 95 10.59 9.52 -14.43
C GLN A 95 11.82 9.16 -13.58
N ILE A 96 12.29 10.06 -12.71
CA ILE A 96 13.38 9.77 -11.76
C ILE A 96 12.94 8.71 -10.77
N LEU A 97 11.71 8.82 -10.25
CA LEU A 97 11.15 7.85 -9.31
C LEU A 97 11.00 6.47 -9.97
N GLN A 98 10.52 6.43 -11.20
CA GLN A 98 10.42 5.19 -11.99
C GLN A 98 11.79 4.57 -12.26
N ASP A 99 12.82 5.38 -12.56
CA ASP A 99 14.16 4.86 -12.79
C ASP A 99 14.73 4.24 -11.49
N ILE A 100 14.53 4.89 -10.34
CA ILE A 100 14.92 4.34 -9.03
C ILE A 100 14.20 3.02 -8.74
N ASP A 101 12.87 2.97 -8.92
CA ASP A 101 12.07 1.75 -8.67
C ASP A 101 12.48 0.58 -9.57
N ASN A 102 12.98 0.88 -10.77
CA ASN A 102 13.47 -0.12 -11.73
C ASN A 102 15.00 -0.36 -11.63
N ALA A 103 15.66 0.11 -10.57
CA ALA A 103 17.10 0.02 -10.37
C ALA A 103 17.95 0.57 -11.53
N ARG A 104 17.44 1.60 -12.21
CA ARG A 104 18.15 2.35 -13.25
C ARG A 104 18.76 3.60 -12.64
N ASN A 105 19.91 4.02 -13.17
CA ASN A 105 20.58 5.22 -12.69
C ASN A 105 19.78 6.47 -13.08
N PRO A 106 19.24 7.25 -12.12
CA PRO A 106 18.41 8.42 -12.41
C PRO A 106 19.18 9.54 -13.14
N MET A 107 20.52 9.51 -13.14
CA MET A 107 21.34 10.45 -13.91
C MET A 107 21.14 10.34 -15.43
N PHE A 108 20.58 9.23 -15.92
CA PHE A 108 20.23 9.10 -17.34
C PHE A 108 19.20 10.13 -17.77
N LEU A 109 18.18 10.40 -16.94
CA LEU A 109 17.19 11.43 -17.26
C LEU A 109 17.84 12.81 -17.35
N THR A 110 18.69 13.17 -16.38
CA THR A 110 19.40 14.45 -16.38
C THR A 110 20.26 14.59 -17.64
N LYS A 111 20.99 13.54 -18.01
CA LYS A 111 21.80 13.49 -19.23
C LYS A 111 20.94 13.65 -20.49
N GLU A 112 19.87 12.88 -20.63
CA GLU A 112 18.97 12.93 -21.79
C GLU A 112 18.33 14.32 -21.95
N ARG A 113 17.92 14.95 -20.85
CA ARG A 113 17.35 16.31 -20.86
C ARG A 113 18.36 17.36 -21.29
N ILE A 114 19.61 17.26 -20.81
CA ILE A 114 20.70 18.15 -21.21
C ILE A 114 21.02 17.96 -22.69
N GLU A 115 21.12 16.73 -23.17
CA GLU A 115 21.40 16.40 -24.58
C GLU A 115 20.28 16.91 -25.51
N ARG A 116 19.02 16.74 -25.11
CA ARG A 116 17.87 17.26 -25.85
C ARG A 116 17.85 18.78 -25.90
N ALA A 117 18.08 19.45 -24.76
CA ALA A 117 18.15 20.91 -24.70
C ALA A 117 19.30 21.45 -25.57
N ALA A 118 20.45 20.78 -25.56
CA ALA A 118 21.59 21.15 -26.42
C ALA A 118 21.23 21.02 -27.92
N THR A 119 20.52 19.95 -28.29
CA THR A 119 20.09 19.71 -29.67
C THR A 119 19.04 20.73 -30.12
N GLU A 120 18.04 21.01 -29.29
CA GLU A 120 17.03 22.03 -29.56
C GLU A 120 17.65 23.42 -29.70
N ASN A 121 18.62 23.77 -28.85
CA ASN A 121 19.36 25.04 -28.95
C ASN A 121 20.18 25.13 -30.25
N GLN A 122 20.86 24.05 -30.65
CA GLN A 122 21.59 24.01 -31.93
C GLN A 122 20.64 24.16 -33.13
N PHE A 123 19.49 23.48 -33.09
CA PHE A 123 18.49 23.59 -34.13
C PHE A 123 17.90 25.00 -34.25
N MET A 124 17.61 25.64 -33.11
CA MET A 124 17.16 27.03 -33.07
C MET A 124 18.22 28.00 -33.61
N ASN A 125 19.49 27.81 -33.26
CA ASN A 125 20.59 28.58 -33.84
C ASN A 125 20.67 28.42 -35.37
N GLY A 126 20.48 27.20 -35.89
CA GLY A 126 20.42 26.95 -37.33
C GLY A 126 19.25 27.68 -38.02
N LYS A 127 18.07 27.72 -37.39
CA LYS A 127 16.93 28.49 -37.89
C LYS A 127 17.20 29.99 -37.92
N ILE A 128 17.83 30.53 -36.88
CA ILE A 128 18.21 31.94 -36.81
C ILE A 128 19.16 32.28 -37.96
N GLN A 129 20.21 31.47 -38.16
CA GLN A 129 21.17 31.66 -39.27
C GLN A 129 20.50 31.56 -40.64
N ALA A 130 19.57 30.62 -40.83
CA ALA A 130 18.83 30.49 -42.08
C ALA A 130 17.95 31.72 -42.37
N LEU A 131 17.30 32.28 -41.34
CA LEU A 131 16.51 33.51 -41.47
C LEU A 131 17.38 34.72 -41.77
N GLU A 132 18.53 34.84 -41.12
CA GLU A 132 19.51 35.90 -41.39
C GLU A 132 20.06 35.83 -42.82
N SER A 133 20.40 34.63 -43.28
CA SER A 133 20.86 34.38 -44.65
C SER A 133 19.76 34.71 -45.68
N TYR A 134 18.53 34.25 -45.45
CA TYR A 134 17.39 34.57 -46.30
C TYR A 134 17.14 36.08 -46.37
N ARG A 135 17.19 36.77 -45.22
CA ARG A 135 17.05 38.22 -45.16
C ARG A 135 18.15 38.93 -45.97
N SER A 136 19.40 38.49 -45.84
CA SER A 136 20.52 39.04 -46.62
C SER A 136 20.33 38.83 -48.13
N ILE A 137 19.90 37.64 -48.56
CA ILE A 137 19.61 37.36 -49.98
C ILE A 137 18.44 38.23 -50.48
N LEU A 138 17.40 38.38 -49.67
CA LEU A 138 16.23 39.19 -49.99
C LEU A 138 16.61 40.67 -50.11
N ASP A 139 17.36 41.22 -49.14
CA ASP A 139 17.84 42.60 -49.14
C ASP A 139 18.74 42.86 -50.36
N ASN A 140 19.62 41.93 -50.71
CA ASN A 140 20.45 42.02 -51.92
C ASN A 140 19.62 41.95 -53.22
N SER A 141 18.63 41.05 -53.28
CA SER A 141 17.78 40.90 -54.47
C SER A 141 16.88 42.11 -54.68
N ILE A 142 16.32 42.65 -53.60
CA ILE A 142 15.57 43.91 -53.60
C ILE A 142 16.48 45.06 -54.03
N SER A 143 17.70 45.14 -53.51
CA SER A 143 18.66 46.18 -53.89
C SER A 143 19.05 46.10 -55.37
N LEU A 144 19.25 44.89 -55.91
CA LEU A 144 19.56 44.67 -57.32
C LEU A 144 18.38 45.04 -58.25
N GLN A 145 17.15 44.64 -57.91
CA GLN A 145 15.96 44.99 -58.69
C GLN A 145 15.60 46.48 -58.60
N LEU A 146 15.86 47.12 -57.46
CA LEU A 146 15.66 48.56 -57.30
C LEU A 146 16.79 49.40 -57.92
N SER A 147 18.00 48.85 -58.07
CA SER A 147 19.10 49.51 -58.78
C SER A 147 18.88 49.62 -60.30
N ASP A 148 18.02 48.78 -60.88
CA ASP A 148 17.59 48.84 -62.29
C ASP A 148 16.34 49.74 -62.49
N GLN A 149 15.81 50.29 -61.40
CA GLN A 149 14.65 51.18 -61.34
C GLN A 149 14.99 52.46 -60.55
N SER A 150 16.26 52.88 -60.55
CA SER A 150 16.69 54.10 -59.86
C SER A 150 16.33 55.36 -60.64
N GLU A 151 15.04 55.57 -60.89
CA GLU A 151 14.51 56.90 -61.17
C GLU A 151 12.99 57.00 -60.97
N GLN A 152 12.43 56.41 -59.91
CA GLN A 152 11.20 56.95 -59.28
C GLN A 152 10.78 56.17 -58.03
N SER A 153 10.57 56.91 -56.93
CA SER A 153 9.70 56.61 -55.78
C SER A 153 10.37 56.19 -54.47
N ASP A 154 11.01 57.16 -53.80
CA ASP A 154 11.21 57.11 -52.35
C ASP A 154 9.91 57.50 -51.62
N THR A 155 8.94 56.59 -51.59
CA THR A 155 7.79 56.72 -50.67
C THR A 155 7.08 55.41 -50.34
N THR A 156 7.77 54.28 -50.18
CA THR A 156 7.12 53.05 -49.66
C THR A 156 8.12 52.08 -49.05
N CYS A 157 8.58 52.35 -47.82
CA CYS A 157 9.18 51.32 -46.97
C CYS A 157 8.70 51.47 -45.52
N LEU A 158 7.38 51.35 -45.34
CA LEU A 158 6.73 51.17 -44.05
C LEU A 158 5.51 50.26 -44.24
N SER A 159 5.72 48.94 -44.19
CA SER A 159 4.82 47.95 -43.58
C SER A 159 5.06 46.55 -44.16
N LEU A 160 5.97 45.79 -43.56
CA LEU A 160 5.95 44.33 -43.66
C LEU A 160 6.36 43.71 -42.31
N ARG A 161 5.65 44.14 -41.27
CA ARG A 161 5.47 43.38 -40.03
C ARG A 161 3.98 43.15 -39.92
N PHE A 162 3.50 41.93 -40.17
CA PHE A 162 2.24 41.33 -39.70
C PHE A 162 1.72 40.30 -40.72
N LEU A 163 2.36 39.12 -40.82
CA LEU A 163 1.70 37.90 -41.27
C LEU A 163 2.42 36.67 -40.70
N LEU A 164 2.20 36.38 -39.42
CA LEU A 164 2.31 35.02 -38.87
C LEU A 164 1.11 34.78 -37.95
N PRO A 165 0.29 33.73 -38.19
CA PRO A 165 -0.88 33.45 -37.37
C PRO A 165 -0.48 32.81 -36.02
N PRO A 166 -1.29 32.98 -34.96
CA PRO A 166 -1.01 32.39 -33.65
C PRO A 166 -1.32 30.90 -33.63
N THR A 167 -0.36 30.07 -33.23
CA THR A 167 -0.58 28.66 -32.88
C THR A 167 -1.32 28.57 -31.54
N ARG A 168 -2.60 28.14 -31.56
CA ARG A 168 -3.32 27.65 -30.38
C ARG A 168 -3.38 26.11 -30.39
N PRO A 169 -3.30 25.45 -29.23
CA PRO A 169 -3.39 24.00 -29.11
C PRO A 169 -4.84 23.53 -29.27
N THR A 170 -5.06 22.55 -30.15
CA THR A 170 -6.33 21.82 -30.29
C THR A 170 -6.50 20.82 -29.17
N PHE A 171 -7.53 21.04 -28.34
CA PHE A 171 -8.09 20.04 -27.43
C PHE A 171 -8.83 18.96 -28.23
N TYR A 172 -8.47 17.69 -28.03
CA TYR A 172 -9.27 16.55 -28.49
C TYR A 172 -10.47 16.36 -27.56
N ARG A 173 -11.67 16.40 -28.15
CA ARG A 173 -12.95 16.11 -27.49
C ARG A 173 -13.13 14.60 -27.44
N ALA A 174 -13.20 14.04 -26.23
CA ALA A 174 -13.54 12.64 -26.03
C ALA A 174 -14.98 12.38 -26.48
N THR A 175 -15.15 11.52 -27.49
CA THR A 175 -16.44 10.95 -27.86
C THR A 175 -16.79 9.81 -26.94
N SER A 176 -18.00 9.90 -26.38
CA SER A 176 -18.76 8.87 -25.69
C SER A 176 -18.72 7.53 -26.43
N MET A 177 -18.37 6.47 -25.70
CA MET A 177 -18.82 5.10 -25.99
C MET A 177 -19.55 4.58 -24.75
N ALA A 178 -20.77 5.08 -24.56
CA ALA A 178 -21.82 4.33 -23.91
C ALA A 178 -22.45 3.44 -24.98
N ASP A 179 -22.25 2.12 -24.86
CA ASP A 179 -23.18 1.06 -25.28
C ASP A 179 -22.42 -0.28 -25.29
N GLN A 180 -22.38 -0.92 -24.13
CA GLN A 180 -22.27 -2.39 -24.02
C GLN A 180 -22.67 -2.81 -22.60
N GLN A 181 -23.97 -2.85 -22.39
CA GLN A 181 -24.58 -3.47 -21.21
C GLN A 181 -25.71 -4.38 -21.69
N SER A 182 -25.37 -5.59 -22.12
CA SER A 182 -26.31 -6.72 -22.12
C SER A 182 -25.58 -8.06 -22.24
N SER A 183 -25.16 -8.61 -21.09
CA SER A 183 -25.17 -10.06 -20.87
C SER A 183 -24.87 -10.34 -19.39
N LEU A 184 -25.91 -10.23 -18.56
CA LEU A 184 -25.94 -10.86 -17.25
C LEU A 184 -26.04 -12.37 -17.48
N THR A 185 -24.90 -13.01 -17.71
CA THR A 185 -24.80 -14.47 -17.52
C THR A 185 -24.61 -14.72 -16.04
N SER A 186 -25.60 -15.39 -15.43
CA SER A 186 -25.49 -16.00 -14.11
C SER A 186 -24.16 -16.74 -14.02
N SER A 187 -23.19 -16.17 -13.30
CA SER A 187 -21.95 -16.86 -12.96
C SER A 187 -22.32 -17.87 -11.88
N THR A 188 -22.42 -19.14 -12.25
CA THR A 188 -22.36 -20.22 -11.27
C THR A 188 -21.11 -20.02 -10.43
N HIS A 189 -21.27 -19.66 -9.15
CA HIS A 189 -20.16 -19.51 -8.23
C HIS A 189 -19.42 -20.85 -8.14
N GLN A 190 -18.18 -20.89 -8.63
CA GLN A 190 -17.36 -22.10 -8.58
C GLN A 190 -16.70 -22.20 -7.22
N ILE A 191 -17.03 -23.27 -6.49
CA ILE A 191 -16.40 -23.59 -5.20
C ILE A 191 -14.91 -23.87 -5.48
N PRO A 192 -13.96 -23.20 -4.82
CA PRO A 192 -12.54 -23.44 -5.06
C PRO A 192 -12.11 -24.84 -4.62
N ALA A 193 -11.09 -25.40 -5.27
CA ALA A 193 -10.54 -26.70 -4.89
C ALA A 193 -10.11 -26.73 -3.42
N GLY A 194 -10.33 -27.87 -2.73
CA GLY A 194 -9.99 -28.02 -1.32
C GLY A 194 -10.96 -27.33 -0.34
N HIS A 195 -12.11 -26.88 -0.83
CA HIS A 195 -13.20 -26.34 -0.02
C HIS A 195 -14.36 -27.32 0.02
N LEU A 196 -15.26 -27.14 1.00
CA LEU A 196 -16.41 -28.01 1.19
C LEU A 196 -17.26 -28.03 -0.10
N GLY A 197 -17.52 -29.23 -0.62
CA GLY A 197 -18.23 -29.42 -1.91
C GLY A 197 -17.32 -29.47 -3.14
N ASN A 198 -16.01 -29.23 -3.02
CA ASN A 198 -15.02 -29.43 -4.08
C ASN A 198 -13.71 -30.02 -3.52
N LEU A 199 -13.83 -31.22 -2.93
CA LEU A 199 -12.71 -32.00 -2.40
C LEU A 199 -12.39 -33.16 -3.35
N THR A 200 -11.10 -33.46 -3.51
CA THR A 200 -10.69 -34.76 -4.08
C THR A 200 -10.98 -35.89 -3.09
N GLU A 201 -11.04 -37.14 -3.57
CA GLU A 201 -11.19 -38.30 -2.67
C GLU A 201 -10.11 -38.33 -1.59
N GLY A 202 -8.86 -38.07 -1.96
CA GLY A 202 -7.75 -38.00 -1.00
C GLY A 202 -7.95 -36.92 0.06
N GLN A 203 -8.41 -35.73 -0.34
CA GLN A 203 -8.72 -34.63 0.59
C GLN A 203 -9.89 -34.97 1.53
N GLN A 204 -10.92 -35.65 1.02
CA GLN A 204 -12.04 -36.12 1.83
C GLN A 204 -11.58 -37.15 2.86
N THR A 205 -10.72 -38.10 2.46
CA THR A 205 -10.10 -39.06 3.38
C THR A 205 -9.28 -38.33 4.45
N THR A 206 -8.43 -37.38 4.06
CA THR A 206 -7.63 -36.57 5.00
C THR A 206 -8.51 -35.85 6.04
N LEU A 207 -9.62 -35.24 5.61
CA LEU A 207 -10.58 -34.59 6.51
C LEU A 207 -11.20 -35.59 7.49
N ASN A 208 -11.63 -36.76 7.02
CA ASN A 208 -12.23 -37.78 7.86
C ASN A 208 -11.22 -38.33 8.87
N THR A 209 -9.99 -38.64 8.44
CA THR A 209 -8.92 -39.09 9.34
C THR A 209 -8.57 -38.05 10.39
N LEU A 210 -8.50 -36.76 10.04
CA LEU A 210 -8.26 -35.71 11.02
C LEU A 210 -9.39 -35.66 12.08
N LYS A 211 -10.66 -35.74 11.66
CA LYS A 211 -11.81 -35.78 12.58
C LYS A 211 -11.73 -36.97 13.53
N GLU A 212 -11.49 -38.17 13.00
CA GLU A 212 -11.37 -39.39 13.81
C GLU A 212 -10.23 -39.28 14.83
N LEU A 213 -9.09 -38.72 14.44
CA LEU A 213 -7.97 -38.48 15.35
C LEU A 213 -8.29 -37.46 16.44
N LEU A 214 -9.02 -36.39 16.12
CA LEU A 214 -9.47 -35.41 17.11
C LEU A 214 -10.49 -36.01 18.09
N GLN A 215 -11.41 -36.85 17.59
CA GLN A 215 -12.41 -37.52 18.40
C GLN A 215 -11.78 -38.55 19.34
N LYS A 216 -10.88 -39.38 18.81
CA LYS A 216 -10.16 -40.41 19.58
C LYS A 216 -9.39 -39.82 20.75
N ASP A 217 -8.79 -38.65 20.55
CA ASP A 217 -7.97 -37.98 21.56
C ASP A 217 -8.80 -37.09 22.51
N GLY A 218 -10.14 -37.04 22.36
CA GLY A 218 -11.01 -36.19 23.17
C GLY A 218 -10.84 -34.70 22.92
N LEU A 219 -10.34 -34.32 21.75
CA LEU A 219 -10.03 -32.95 21.35
C LEU A 219 -11.07 -32.33 20.41
N PHE A 220 -11.98 -33.15 19.88
CA PHE A 220 -13.01 -32.69 18.95
C PHE A 220 -14.10 -31.90 19.66
N VAL A 221 -14.36 -30.68 19.21
CA VAL A 221 -15.41 -29.81 19.75
C VAL A 221 -16.46 -29.53 18.68
N PRO A 222 -17.61 -30.24 18.69
CA PRO A 222 -18.59 -30.20 17.60
C PRO A 222 -19.09 -28.80 17.24
N GLU A 223 -19.24 -27.92 18.23
CA GLU A 223 -19.80 -26.58 18.05
C GLU A 223 -18.91 -25.66 17.21
N ARG A 224 -17.59 -25.95 17.11
CA ARG A 224 -16.61 -25.09 16.43
C ARG A 224 -15.67 -25.82 15.49
N MET A 225 -15.74 -27.15 15.41
CA MET A 225 -14.93 -27.99 14.52
C MET A 225 -15.78 -28.63 13.42
N ASP A 226 -16.58 -27.82 12.73
CA ASP A 226 -17.28 -28.24 11.52
C ASP A 226 -16.30 -28.50 10.36
N ASP A 227 -16.79 -29.17 9.32
CA ASP A 227 -15.99 -29.54 8.14
C ASP A 227 -15.27 -28.35 7.54
N ALA A 228 -15.98 -27.23 7.39
CA ALA A 228 -15.42 -26.00 6.84
C ALA A 228 -14.27 -25.47 7.71
N THR A 229 -14.41 -25.49 9.04
CA THR A 229 -13.33 -25.09 9.94
C THR A 229 -12.14 -26.03 9.85
N LEU A 230 -12.34 -27.35 9.90
CA LEU A 230 -11.23 -28.29 9.79
C LEU A 230 -10.49 -28.20 8.44
N LEU A 231 -11.24 -27.95 7.36
CA LEU A 231 -10.66 -27.71 6.03
C LEU A 231 -9.78 -26.46 5.99
N ARG A 232 -10.13 -25.38 6.72
CA ARG A 232 -9.26 -24.20 6.84
C ARG A 232 -7.90 -24.55 7.46
N PHE A 233 -7.89 -25.34 8.53
CA PHE A 233 -6.63 -25.80 9.16
C PHE A 233 -5.83 -26.74 8.24
N LEU A 234 -6.50 -27.66 7.54
CA LEU A 234 -5.85 -28.55 6.56
C LEU A 234 -5.21 -27.75 5.42
N ARG A 235 -5.93 -26.80 4.82
CA ARG A 235 -5.39 -25.92 3.77
C ARG A 235 -4.18 -25.12 4.28
N ALA A 236 -4.27 -24.53 5.47
CA ALA A 236 -3.19 -23.77 6.09
C ALA A 236 -1.93 -24.59 6.38
N ARG A 237 -2.04 -25.92 6.42
CA ARG A 237 -0.92 -26.86 6.61
C ARG A 237 -0.71 -27.78 5.41
N LYS A 238 -1.18 -27.37 4.22
CA LYS A 238 -0.97 -28.08 2.94
C LYS A 238 -1.38 -29.56 3.02
N TRP A 239 -2.49 -29.83 3.71
CA TRP A 239 -3.06 -31.16 3.92
C TRP A 239 -2.23 -32.12 4.78
N ASP A 240 -1.24 -31.61 5.53
CA ASP A 240 -0.51 -32.39 6.54
C ASP A 240 -1.37 -32.52 7.81
N ILE A 241 -1.78 -33.75 8.11
CA ILE A 241 -2.67 -34.07 9.25
C ILE A 241 -2.00 -33.74 10.59
N ALA A 242 -0.72 -34.07 10.75
CA ALA A 242 -0.02 -33.89 12.02
C ALA A 242 0.13 -32.40 12.34
N LEU A 243 0.56 -31.61 11.34
CA LEU A 243 0.70 -30.16 11.48
C LEU A 243 -0.65 -29.46 11.65
N ALA A 244 -1.70 -29.89 10.92
CA ALA A 244 -3.05 -29.34 11.08
C ALA A 244 -3.62 -29.61 12.48
N LYS A 245 -3.47 -30.85 12.97
CA LYS A 245 -3.88 -31.23 14.32
C LYS A 245 -3.13 -30.42 15.39
N GLN A 246 -1.82 -30.25 15.23
CA GLN A 246 -1.03 -29.42 16.14
C GLN A 246 -1.53 -27.96 16.15
N MET A 247 -1.80 -27.38 14.97
CA MET A 247 -2.32 -26.01 14.86
C MET A 247 -3.70 -25.86 15.52
N ILE A 248 -4.59 -26.85 15.37
CA ILE A 248 -5.90 -26.87 16.06
C ILE A 248 -5.71 -26.90 17.58
N LEU A 249 -4.78 -27.72 18.07
CA LEU A 249 -4.48 -27.80 19.50
C LEU A 249 -3.95 -26.49 20.06
N GLU A 250 -3.03 -25.84 19.34
CA GLU A 250 -2.51 -24.52 19.71
C GLU A 250 -3.62 -23.47 19.74
N ALA A 251 -4.53 -23.49 18.76
CA ALA A 251 -5.69 -22.58 18.74
C ALA A 251 -6.66 -22.83 19.90
N GLU A 252 -6.93 -24.08 20.24
CA GLU A 252 -7.80 -24.43 21.37
C GLU A 252 -7.18 -24.06 22.73
N ASN A 253 -5.87 -24.21 22.88
CA ASN A 253 -5.16 -23.77 24.08
C ASN A 253 -5.16 -22.24 24.20
N TRP A 254 -4.82 -21.54 23.12
CA TRP A 254 -4.89 -20.07 23.08
C TRP A 254 -6.30 -19.55 23.41
N ARG A 255 -7.34 -20.24 22.89
CA ARG A 255 -8.73 -19.88 23.16
C ARG A 255 -9.06 -19.92 24.65
N LYS A 256 -8.52 -20.91 25.38
CA LYS A 256 -8.65 -21.03 26.85
C LYS A 256 -7.83 -19.96 27.56
N GLU A 257 -6.59 -19.73 27.14
CA GLU A 257 -5.69 -18.72 27.73
C GLU A 257 -6.27 -17.31 27.64
N MET A 258 -6.84 -16.94 26.49
CA MET A 258 -7.46 -15.63 26.28
C MET A 258 -8.90 -15.54 26.81
N ASN A 259 -9.44 -16.65 27.32
CA ASN A 259 -10.81 -16.76 27.80
C ASN A 259 -11.85 -16.27 26.76
N VAL A 260 -11.71 -16.72 25.51
CA VAL A 260 -12.49 -16.21 24.37
C VAL A 260 -14.00 -16.43 24.57
N ASP A 261 -14.41 -17.55 25.18
CA ASP A 261 -15.82 -17.81 25.50
C ASP A 261 -16.42 -16.76 26.43
N ASP A 262 -15.63 -16.22 27.37
CA ASP A 262 -16.03 -15.14 28.27
C ASP A 262 -16.05 -13.79 27.53
N ILE A 263 -15.06 -13.53 26.66
CA ILE A 263 -15.03 -12.34 25.81
C ILE A 263 -16.33 -12.24 25.00
N VAL A 264 -16.72 -13.31 24.31
CA VAL A 264 -17.94 -13.32 23.48
C VAL A 264 -19.20 -13.04 24.30
N LYS A 265 -19.28 -13.56 25.53
CA LYS A 265 -20.47 -13.44 26.38
C LYS A 265 -20.56 -12.10 27.11
N ASN A 266 -19.43 -11.62 27.64
CA ASN A 266 -19.40 -10.63 28.71
C ASN A 266 -18.62 -9.36 28.34
N PHE A 267 -17.70 -9.40 27.38
CA PHE A 267 -16.89 -8.22 27.05
C PHE A 267 -17.72 -7.18 26.29
N LYS A 268 -17.65 -5.93 26.78
CA LYS A 268 -18.22 -4.76 26.12
C LYS A 268 -17.13 -3.74 25.85
N PHE A 269 -17.06 -3.30 24.59
CA PHE A 269 -16.16 -2.24 24.16
C PHE A 269 -16.91 -0.91 24.12
N GLU A 270 -17.27 -0.41 25.30
CA GLU A 270 -18.13 0.77 25.48
C GLU A 270 -17.50 2.04 24.89
N GLU A 271 -16.18 2.10 24.85
CA GLU A 271 -15.40 3.19 24.28
C GLU A 271 -15.26 3.13 22.74
N LYS A 272 -15.90 2.17 22.05
CA LYS A 272 -15.77 1.98 20.59
C LYS A 272 -15.96 3.29 19.80
N ALA A 273 -16.96 4.09 20.13
CA ALA A 273 -17.24 5.35 19.44
C ALA A 273 -16.16 6.44 19.67
N GLN A 274 -15.43 6.38 20.79
CA GLN A 274 -14.31 7.27 21.06
C GLN A 274 -13.05 6.78 20.34
N VAL A 275 -12.82 5.46 20.37
CA VAL A 275 -11.71 4.80 19.65
C VAL A 275 -11.84 5.01 18.14
N ASP A 276 -13.04 4.89 17.56
CA ASP A 276 -13.28 5.05 16.12
C ASP A 276 -12.81 6.40 15.56
N LYS A 277 -12.76 7.46 16.39
CA LYS A 277 -12.25 8.78 15.98
C LYS A 277 -10.75 8.78 15.69
N TYR A 278 -10.01 7.85 16.28
CA TYR A 278 -8.56 7.76 16.19
C TYR A 278 -8.11 6.46 15.55
N TYR A 279 -8.87 5.38 15.61
CA TYR A 279 -8.54 4.13 14.94
C TYR A 279 -9.80 3.45 14.41
N PRO A 280 -10.30 3.92 13.24
CA PRO A 280 -11.47 3.32 12.61
C PRO A 280 -11.18 1.87 12.21
N GLN A 281 -11.93 0.95 12.80
CA GLN A 281 -11.92 -0.50 12.52
C GLN A 281 -13.37 -1.00 12.50
N PHE A 282 -13.84 -1.44 11.34
CA PHE A 282 -15.25 -1.78 11.18
C PHE A 282 -15.54 -2.73 10.02
N TYR A 283 -16.58 -3.53 10.18
CA TYR A 283 -17.22 -4.25 9.09
C TYR A 283 -18.32 -3.38 8.46
N HIS A 284 -18.51 -3.50 7.15
CA HIS A 284 -19.49 -2.73 6.41
C HIS A 284 -19.89 -3.41 5.10
N LYS A 285 -21.06 -4.04 5.06
CA LYS A 285 -21.66 -4.67 3.88
C LYS A 285 -20.73 -5.72 3.26
N GLN A 286 -20.80 -5.93 1.94
CA GLN A 286 -20.05 -6.99 1.26
C GLN A 286 -19.44 -6.54 -0.08
N ASP A 287 -18.45 -7.31 -0.52
CA ASP A 287 -17.92 -7.27 -1.89
C ASP A 287 -18.84 -8.01 -2.89
N LYS A 288 -18.47 -8.01 -4.19
CA LYS A 288 -19.24 -8.68 -5.26
C LYS A 288 -19.27 -10.21 -5.14
N GLU A 289 -18.46 -10.79 -4.27
CA GLU A 289 -18.42 -12.21 -3.97
C GLU A 289 -19.07 -12.53 -2.61
N HIS A 290 -19.85 -11.57 -2.07
CA HIS A 290 -20.60 -11.65 -0.81
C HIS A 290 -19.72 -11.78 0.44
N ARG A 291 -18.41 -11.51 0.35
CA ARG A 291 -17.52 -11.50 1.51
C ARG A 291 -17.82 -10.28 2.38
N PRO A 292 -17.92 -10.43 3.72
CA PRO A 292 -17.97 -9.28 4.61
C PRO A 292 -16.80 -8.33 4.33
N LEU A 293 -17.10 -7.06 4.12
CA LEU A 293 -16.10 -6.04 3.88
C LEU A 293 -15.61 -5.49 5.23
N TYR A 294 -14.33 -5.65 5.52
CA TYR A 294 -13.65 -5.10 6.70
C TYR A 294 -12.80 -3.90 6.28
N VAL A 295 -12.87 -2.81 7.04
CA VAL A 295 -12.11 -1.59 6.78
C VAL A 295 -11.33 -1.22 8.02
N GLU A 296 -10.05 -0.92 7.81
CA GLU A 296 -9.14 -0.45 8.84
C GLU A 296 -8.36 0.77 8.33
N ARG A 297 -8.32 1.85 9.12
CA ARG A 297 -7.65 3.10 8.74
C ARG A 297 -6.48 3.41 9.65
N ILE A 298 -5.33 2.84 9.33
CA ILE A 298 -4.09 3.04 10.11
C ILE A 298 -3.63 4.51 10.03
N GLY A 299 -3.88 5.18 8.92
CA GLY A 299 -3.47 6.57 8.74
C GLY A 299 -4.18 7.61 9.60
N GLN A 300 -5.22 7.21 10.34
CA GLN A 300 -5.88 8.08 11.32
C GLN A 300 -5.38 7.84 12.75
N ILE A 301 -4.48 6.88 12.95
CA ILE A 301 -4.01 6.47 14.28
C ILE A 301 -3.34 7.62 15.01
N ASN A 302 -3.92 7.96 16.15
CA ASN A 302 -3.29 8.79 17.17
C ASN A 302 -3.12 7.95 18.45
N ILE A 303 -1.96 7.34 18.63
CA ILE A 303 -1.69 6.47 19.78
C ILE A 303 -1.78 7.22 21.10
N THR A 304 -1.36 8.49 21.12
CA THR A 304 -1.39 9.30 22.33
C THR A 304 -2.83 9.48 22.82
N GLU A 305 -3.77 9.73 21.92
CA GLU A 305 -5.19 9.81 22.29
C GLU A 305 -5.80 8.43 22.57
N LEU A 306 -5.45 7.40 21.78
CA LEU A 306 -5.94 6.04 22.02
C LEU A 306 -5.58 5.51 23.41
N ARG A 307 -4.34 5.75 23.87
CA ARG A 307 -3.88 5.31 25.20
C ARG A 307 -4.58 6.02 26.35
N LYS A 308 -5.22 7.18 26.12
CA LYS A 308 -6.07 7.84 27.13
C LYS A 308 -7.46 7.21 27.23
N ILE A 309 -7.90 6.53 26.18
CA ILE A 309 -9.27 6.02 26.03
C ILE A 309 -9.35 4.52 26.29
N THR A 310 -8.38 3.75 25.79
CA THR A 310 -8.36 2.29 25.85
C THR A 310 -6.95 1.76 26.10
N THR A 311 -6.85 0.46 26.40
CA THR A 311 -5.59 -0.27 26.52
C THR A 311 -5.35 -1.16 25.31
N GLN A 312 -4.11 -1.63 25.12
CA GLN A 312 -3.82 -2.64 24.09
C GLN A 312 -4.58 -3.94 24.36
N GLU A 313 -4.66 -4.38 25.62
CA GLU A 313 -5.40 -5.58 26.01
C GLU A 313 -6.88 -5.50 25.62
N ARG A 314 -7.54 -4.35 25.86
CA ARG A 314 -8.94 -4.15 25.47
C ARG A 314 -9.13 -4.11 23.96
N GLN A 315 -8.18 -3.52 23.21
CA GLN A 315 -8.19 -3.55 21.75
C GLN A 315 -8.03 -4.98 21.20
N ILE A 316 -7.17 -5.80 21.81
CA ILE A 316 -7.02 -7.22 21.43
C ILE A 316 -8.29 -8.01 21.77
N LYS A 317 -8.91 -7.80 22.93
CA LYS A 317 -10.21 -8.40 23.27
C LYS A 317 -11.30 -7.98 22.27
N SER A 318 -11.31 -6.71 21.85
CA SER A 318 -12.22 -6.23 20.80
C SER A 318 -11.95 -6.90 19.46
N LEU A 319 -10.68 -7.07 19.06
CA LEU A 319 -10.30 -7.76 17.83
C LEU A 319 -10.77 -9.23 17.84
N ILE A 320 -10.55 -9.94 18.96
CA ILE A 320 -11.02 -11.32 19.16
C ILE A 320 -12.54 -11.38 19.05
N LEU A 321 -13.26 -10.47 19.72
CA LEU A 321 -14.72 -10.39 19.62
C LEU A 321 -15.19 -10.18 18.18
N GLU A 322 -14.51 -9.32 17.41
CA GLU A 322 -14.86 -9.09 16.00
C GLU A 322 -14.58 -10.32 15.12
N TYR A 323 -13.53 -11.09 15.38
CA TYR A 323 -13.29 -12.38 14.70
C TYR A 323 -14.38 -13.40 15.04
N GLU A 324 -14.78 -13.51 16.31
CA GLU A 324 -15.83 -14.45 16.72
C GLU A 324 -17.18 -14.09 16.09
N LYS A 325 -17.54 -12.80 16.05
CA LYS A 325 -18.73 -12.33 15.32
C LYS A 325 -18.60 -12.57 13.83
N PHE A 326 -17.43 -12.34 13.26
CA PHE A 326 -17.18 -12.60 11.85
C PHE A 326 -17.44 -14.07 11.48
N ILE A 327 -16.89 -15.01 12.25
CA ILE A 327 -17.06 -16.45 12.01
C ILE A 327 -18.49 -16.92 12.28
N ASN A 328 -19.09 -16.50 13.41
CA ASN A 328 -20.33 -17.10 13.91
C ASN A 328 -21.60 -16.36 13.47
N GLU A 329 -21.50 -15.10 13.03
CA GLU A 329 -22.66 -14.27 12.67
C GLU A 329 -22.56 -13.76 11.23
N ARG A 330 -21.43 -13.13 10.86
CA ARG A 330 -21.28 -12.47 9.55
C ARG A 330 -21.16 -13.46 8.41
N LEU A 331 -20.25 -14.43 8.49
CA LEU A 331 -20.08 -15.45 7.45
C LEU A 331 -21.35 -16.28 7.21
N PRO A 332 -22.09 -16.75 8.23
CA PRO A 332 -23.36 -17.44 8.02
C PRO A 332 -24.43 -16.55 7.38
N ALA A 333 -24.56 -15.29 7.80
CA ALA A 333 -25.52 -14.35 7.22
C ALA A 333 -25.22 -14.08 5.73
N CYS A 334 -23.94 -13.83 5.41
CA CYS A 334 -23.49 -13.66 4.03
C CYS A 334 -23.67 -14.94 3.20
N SER A 335 -23.39 -16.11 3.75
CA SER A 335 -23.60 -17.38 3.05
C SER A 335 -25.08 -17.62 2.73
N LYS A 336 -25.97 -17.28 3.67
CA LYS A 336 -27.41 -17.41 3.51
C LYS A 336 -27.94 -16.50 2.39
N GLU A 337 -27.48 -15.26 2.35
CA GLU A 337 -27.87 -14.30 1.31
C GLU A 337 -27.31 -14.68 -0.07
N ALA A 338 -26.05 -15.11 -0.12
CA ALA A 338 -25.37 -15.46 -1.37
C ALA A 338 -25.91 -16.77 -2.00
N GLY A 339 -26.53 -17.64 -1.20
CA GLY A 339 -26.96 -18.98 -1.63
C GLY A 339 -25.80 -19.98 -1.79
N TYR A 340 -24.58 -19.62 -1.36
CA TYR A 340 -23.39 -20.47 -1.34
C TYR A 340 -22.53 -20.15 -0.12
N ARG A 341 -21.57 -21.03 0.21
CA ARG A 341 -20.71 -20.87 1.39
C ARG A 341 -19.71 -19.73 1.19
N VAL A 342 -19.78 -18.72 2.06
CA VAL A 342 -18.77 -17.66 2.21
C VAL A 342 -17.90 -18.03 3.40
N GLU A 343 -16.57 -18.09 3.20
CA GLU A 343 -15.60 -18.45 4.26
C GLU A 343 -14.60 -17.34 4.58
N THR A 344 -14.60 -16.25 3.79
CA THR A 344 -13.52 -15.25 3.82
C THR A 344 -14.03 -13.82 3.82
N SER A 345 -13.18 -12.89 4.26
CA SER A 345 -13.42 -11.44 4.20
C SER A 345 -12.77 -10.77 2.98
N CYS A 346 -13.26 -9.57 2.67
CA CYS A 346 -12.56 -8.60 1.83
C CYS A 346 -12.10 -7.44 2.73
N THR A 347 -10.79 -7.23 2.85
CA THR A 347 -10.21 -6.21 3.73
C THR A 347 -9.71 -5.00 2.94
N ILE A 348 -10.01 -3.79 3.41
CA ILE A 348 -9.39 -2.54 2.99
C ILE A 348 -8.54 -2.01 4.14
N LEU A 349 -7.25 -1.84 3.89
CA LEU A 349 -6.32 -1.16 4.77
C LEU A 349 -5.97 0.20 4.17
N ASP A 350 -6.46 1.27 4.77
CA ASP A 350 -6.19 2.64 4.34
C ASP A 350 -4.97 3.21 5.06
N LEU A 351 -3.94 3.55 4.27
CA LEU A 351 -2.69 4.12 4.75
C LEU A 351 -2.58 5.63 4.51
N LYS A 352 -3.69 6.31 4.18
CA LYS A 352 -3.68 7.76 3.96
C LYS A 352 -3.17 8.50 5.20
N ASN A 353 -2.10 9.29 5.06
CA ASN A 353 -1.40 10.00 6.13
C ASN A 353 -0.57 9.10 7.08
N VAL A 354 -0.30 7.84 6.71
CA VAL A 354 0.68 7.02 7.45
C VAL A 354 2.08 7.54 7.18
N GLY A 355 2.72 8.06 8.24
CA GLY A 355 4.14 8.33 8.30
C GLY A 355 4.94 7.10 8.78
N ILE A 356 6.24 7.05 8.54
CA ILE A 356 7.08 5.91 9.01
C ILE A 356 6.97 5.78 10.53
N LYS A 357 7.08 6.90 11.25
CA LYS A 357 7.00 6.92 12.71
C LYS A 357 5.70 6.31 13.23
N SER A 358 4.57 6.73 12.67
CA SER A 358 3.23 6.24 13.06
C SER A 358 3.08 4.73 12.87
N PHE A 359 3.67 4.16 11.82
CA PHE A 359 3.68 2.71 11.60
C PHE A 359 4.47 1.97 12.69
N TRP A 360 5.65 2.46 13.05
CA TRP A 360 6.46 1.82 14.10
C TRP A 360 5.83 1.93 15.48
N ASP A 361 5.11 3.01 15.74
CA ASP A 361 4.39 3.21 16.99
C ASP A 361 3.27 2.14 17.17
N VAL A 362 2.65 1.66 16.08
CA VAL A 362 1.59 0.61 16.10
C VAL A 362 2.09 -0.80 15.81
N LYS A 363 3.36 -0.97 15.43
CA LYS A 363 3.93 -2.25 14.97
C LYS A 363 3.60 -3.42 15.88
N ASN A 364 3.70 -3.26 17.19
CA ASN A 364 3.48 -4.35 18.13
C ASN A 364 2.04 -4.87 18.08
N TYR A 365 1.06 -3.95 18.01
CA TYR A 365 -0.34 -4.31 17.84
C TYR A 365 -0.58 -5.00 16.49
N VAL A 366 -0.05 -4.44 15.39
CA VAL A 366 -0.19 -5.03 14.05
C VAL A 366 0.42 -6.44 13.99
N GLN A 367 1.58 -6.64 14.62
CA GLN A 367 2.25 -7.93 14.69
C GLN A 367 1.45 -8.94 15.52
N GLU A 368 0.85 -8.50 16.63
CA GLU A 368 -0.01 -9.33 17.47
C GLU A 368 -1.31 -9.72 16.75
N ALA A 369 -2.00 -8.75 16.14
CA ALA A 369 -3.21 -8.97 15.34
C ALA A 369 -2.94 -9.94 14.17
N SER A 370 -1.79 -9.78 13.50
CA SER A 370 -1.34 -10.66 12.43
C SER A 370 -1.10 -12.10 12.92
N LYS A 371 -0.48 -12.28 14.10
CA LYS A 371 -0.31 -13.60 14.72
C LYS A 371 -1.65 -14.24 15.05
N ILE A 372 -2.60 -13.47 15.62
CA ILE A 372 -3.94 -13.97 15.95
C ILE A 372 -4.65 -14.48 14.69
N GLY A 373 -4.68 -13.66 13.63
CA GLY A 373 -5.31 -14.03 12.36
C GLY A 373 -4.69 -15.27 11.72
N GLN A 374 -3.36 -15.37 11.67
CA GLN A 374 -2.68 -16.49 11.00
C GLN A 374 -2.73 -17.80 11.80
N ASN A 375 -2.57 -17.73 13.12
CA ASN A 375 -2.42 -18.94 13.94
C ASN A 375 -3.75 -19.51 14.42
N TYR A 376 -4.76 -18.65 14.66
CA TYR A 376 -5.99 -19.06 15.33
C TYR A 376 -7.24 -18.92 14.44
N TYR A 377 -7.17 -18.06 13.42
CA TYR A 377 -8.23 -17.89 12.43
C TYR A 377 -7.74 -18.13 10.99
N PRO A 378 -7.08 -19.27 10.70
CA PRO A 378 -6.46 -19.51 9.41
C PRO A 378 -7.47 -19.51 8.27
N GLU A 379 -6.98 -19.16 7.07
CA GLU A 379 -7.73 -19.23 5.81
C GLU A 379 -9.04 -18.42 5.80
N THR A 380 -9.11 -17.36 6.61
CA THR A 380 -10.27 -16.43 6.68
C THR A 380 -10.09 -15.17 5.83
N MET A 381 -8.87 -14.91 5.34
CA MET A 381 -8.59 -13.76 4.47
C MET A 381 -8.77 -14.16 3.00
N GLY A 382 -9.66 -13.46 2.29
CA GLY A 382 -9.99 -13.71 0.88
C GLY A 382 -9.33 -12.70 -0.06
N LYS A 383 -9.68 -11.42 0.11
CA LYS A 383 -9.08 -10.28 -0.60
C LYS A 383 -8.55 -9.28 0.40
N PHE A 384 -7.40 -8.67 0.10
CA PHE A 384 -6.84 -7.63 0.95
C PHE A 384 -6.27 -6.51 0.09
N TYR A 385 -6.76 -5.29 0.28
CA TYR A 385 -6.34 -4.10 -0.45
C TYR A 385 -5.62 -3.15 0.49
N ILE A 386 -4.41 -2.74 0.13
CA ILE A 386 -3.70 -1.65 0.81
C ILE A 386 -3.79 -0.42 -0.09
N ILE A 387 -4.57 0.58 0.32
CA ILE A 387 -4.84 1.78 -0.48
C ILE A 387 -4.15 3.01 0.12
N ASN A 388 -4.06 4.09 -0.67
CA ASN A 388 -3.38 5.33 -0.30
C ASN A 388 -1.97 5.08 0.26
N SER A 389 -1.30 4.08 -0.30
CA SER A 389 0.02 3.66 0.12
C SER A 389 1.02 4.77 -0.22
N PRO A 390 1.72 5.37 0.76
CA PRO A 390 2.73 6.38 0.46
C PRO A 390 3.84 5.77 -0.40
N TRP A 391 4.53 6.57 -1.21
CA TRP A 391 5.64 6.09 -2.05
C TRP A 391 6.71 5.33 -1.23
N MET A 392 6.90 5.75 0.03
CA MET A 392 7.83 5.16 0.98
C MET A 392 7.33 3.85 1.63
N PHE A 393 6.09 3.43 1.36
CA PHE A 393 5.51 2.20 1.91
C PHE A 393 6.26 0.94 1.46
N SER A 394 7.00 0.97 0.35
CA SER A 394 7.85 -0.15 -0.08
C SER A 394 8.80 -0.63 1.03
N THR A 395 9.34 0.30 1.83
CA THR A 395 10.17 0.01 3.01
C THR A 395 9.38 -0.71 4.11
N VAL A 396 8.20 -0.18 4.46
CA VAL A 396 7.31 -0.77 5.48
C VAL A 396 6.81 -2.15 5.04
N TRP A 397 6.45 -2.29 3.77
CA TRP A 397 5.98 -3.52 3.16
C TRP A 397 7.03 -4.64 3.21
N ASN A 398 8.31 -4.31 3.01
CA ASN A 398 9.39 -5.28 3.15
C ASN A 398 9.50 -5.87 4.57
N VAL A 399 9.16 -5.08 5.59
CA VAL A 399 9.10 -5.55 6.98
C VAL A 399 7.84 -6.39 7.21
N ILE A 400 6.67 -5.91 6.78
CA ILE A 400 5.38 -6.61 6.95
C ILE A 400 5.40 -7.98 6.28
N LYS A 401 5.97 -8.11 5.08
CA LYS A 401 6.11 -9.40 4.38
C LYS A 401 6.83 -10.46 5.22
N GLY A 402 7.76 -10.07 6.09
CA GLY A 402 8.44 -11.00 6.99
C GLY A 402 7.56 -11.54 8.12
N TRP A 403 6.39 -10.93 8.36
CA TRP A 403 5.45 -11.34 9.41
C TRP A 403 4.26 -12.15 8.88
N LEU A 404 4.08 -12.18 7.56
CA LEU A 404 2.96 -12.82 6.89
C LEU A 404 3.44 -14.06 6.14
N ASP A 405 2.64 -15.13 6.16
CA ASP A 405 2.93 -16.29 5.34
C ASP A 405 2.80 -15.96 3.82
N PRO A 406 3.49 -16.68 2.93
CA PRO A 406 3.47 -16.39 1.50
C PRO A 406 2.08 -16.44 0.84
N VAL A 407 1.15 -17.26 1.35
CA VAL A 407 -0.22 -17.35 0.81
C VAL A 407 -0.99 -16.09 1.15
N THR A 408 -0.83 -15.56 2.36
CA THR A 408 -1.37 -14.27 2.77
C THR A 408 -0.79 -13.13 1.93
N VAL A 409 0.52 -13.09 1.71
CA VAL A 409 1.16 -12.06 0.85
C VAL A 409 0.60 -12.09 -0.57
N ALA A 410 0.36 -13.28 -1.14
CA ALA A 410 -0.18 -13.42 -2.50
C ALA A 410 -1.62 -12.91 -2.66
N LYS A 411 -2.39 -12.79 -1.56
CA LYS A 411 -3.76 -12.27 -1.56
C LYS A 411 -3.82 -10.73 -1.40
N ILE A 412 -2.69 -10.09 -1.09
CA ILE A 412 -2.61 -8.65 -0.86
C ILE A 412 -2.36 -7.92 -2.19
N LYS A 413 -3.26 -7.01 -2.53
CA LYS A 413 -3.14 -6.09 -3.67
C LYS A 413 -2.82 -4.70 -3.14
N ILE A 414 -1.75 -4.11 -3.68
CA ILE A 414 -1.36 -2.72 -3.41
C ILE A 414 -1.51 -1.95 -4.72
N PRO A 415 -2.65 -1.28 -4.96
CA PRO A 415 -2.85 -0.49 -6.15
C PRO A 415 -1.83 0.64 -6.30
N SER A 416 -1.56 1.03 -7.55
CA SER A 416 -0.85 2.27 -7.83
C SER A 416 -1.83 3.45 -7.66
N GLY A 417 -1.50 4.41 -6.79
CA GLY A 417 -2.37 5.57 -6.51
C GLY A 417 -3.30 5.36 -5.32
N ASP A 418 -4.53 5.90 -5.39
CA ASP A 418 -5.49 5.90 -4.27
C ASP A 418 -6.31 4.60 -4.13
N GLY A 419 -6.19 3.68 -5.09
CA GLY A 419 -6.83 2.36 -5.09
C GLY A 419 -8.33 2.33 -5.34
N ARG A 420 -8.98 3.48 -5.60
CA ARG A 420 -10.45 3.54 -5.73
C ARG A 420 -10.99 2.73 -6.90
N LYS A 421 -10.26 2.72 -8.03
CA LYS A 421 -10.65 1.94 -9.22
C LYS A 421 -10.69 0.45 -8.89
N GLU A 422 -9.64 -0.07 -8.27
CA GLU A 422 -9.50 -1.47 -7.90
C GLU A 422 -10.53 -1.90 -6.85
N LEU A 423 -10.89 -0.99 -5.94
CA LEU A 423 -11.97 -1.23 -4.99
C LEU A 423 -13.33 -1.33 -5.69
N LEU A 424 -13.65 -0.43 -6.62
CA LEU A 424 -14.90 -0.47 -7.40
C LEU A 424 -14.98 -1.67 -8.35
N GLU A 425 -13.85 -2.23 -8.76
CA GLU A 425 -13.78 -3.50 -9.49
C GLU A 425 -14.26 -4.68 -8.62
N GLN A 426 -13.95 -4.69 -7.32
CA GLN A 426 -14.27 -5.78 -6.40
C GLN A 426 -15.55 -5.57 -5.57
N ILE A 427 -15.90 -4.32 -5.25
CA ILE A 427 -16.95 -3.95 -4.30
C ILE A 427 -18.02 -3.13 -5.05
N PRO A 428 -19.32 -3.45 -4.90
CA PRO A 428 -20.39 -2.62 -5.46
C PRO A 428 -20.29 -1.18 -4.94
N ALA A 429 -20.55 -0.19 -5.79
CA ALA A 429 -20.38 1.22 -5.41
C ALA A 429 -21.28 1.61 -4.23
N GLU A 430 -22.50 1.08 -4.19
CA GLU A 430 -23.51 1.21 -3.13
C GLU A 430 -23.10 0.55 -1.81
N ASN A 431 -22.14 -0.37 -1.84
CA ASN A 431 -21.59 -1.03 -0.66
C ASN A 431 -20.28 -0.38 -0.18
N LEU A 432 -19.58 0.33 -1.05
CA LEU A 432 -18.33 1.00 -0.73
C LEU A 432 -18.58 2.37 -0.09
N PRO A 433 -17.97 2.70 1.06
CA PRO A 433 -18.04 4.05 1.63
C PRO A 433 -17.59 5.12 0.63
N ALA A 434 -18.29 6.25 0.60
CA ALA A 434 -18.07 7.29 -0.40
C ALA A 434 -16.65 7.89 -0.42
N GLU A 435 -15.96 7.89 0.72
CA GLU A 435 -14.56 8.31 0.84
C GLU A 435 -13.56 7.44 0.06
N PHE A 436 -13.90 6.17 -0.17
CA PHE A 436 -13.15 5.23 -1.00
C PHE A 436 -13.65 5.18 -2.45
N GLY A 437 -14.48 6.15 -2.87
CA GLY A 437 -14.98 6.27 -4.24
C GLY A 437 -16.32 5.60 -4.50
N GLY A 438 -16.96 5.02 -3.48
CA GLY A 438 -18.33 4.48 -3.59
C GLY A 438 -19.42 5.55 -3.43
N THR A 439 -20.64 5.09 -3.13
CA THR A 439 -21.83 5.92 -2.93
C THR A 439 -22.49 5.71 -1.57
N CYS A 440 -22.01 4.75 -0.77
CA CYS A 440 -22.62 4.45 0.52
C CYS A 440 -22.41 5.58 1.55
N ARG A 441 -23.52 5.98 2.20
CA ARG A 441 -23.54 6.90 3.34
C ARG A 441 -24.54 6.41 4.39
N CYS A 442 -24.05 5.76 5.45
CA CYS A 442 -24.91 5.33 6.55
C CYS A 442 -25.28 6.50 7.48
N PRO A 443 -26.50 6.50 8.05
CA PRO A 443 -26.83 7.35 9.20
C PRO A 443 -25.82 7.10 10.34
N GLY A 444 -25.22 8.16 10.89
CA GLY A 444 -24.19 8.05 11.92
C GLY A 444 -22.79 7.68 11.43
N GLY A 445 -22.60 7.51 10.11
CA GLY A 445 -21.32 7.16 9.50
C GLY A 445 -21.14 5.66 9.25
N CYS A 446 -20.44 5.29 8.18
CA CYS A 446 -20.25 3.88 7.82
C CYS A 446 -19.47 3.10 8.90
N SER A 447 -18.52 3.75 9.58
CA SER A 447 -17.64 3.10 10.57
C SER A 447 -18.36 2.60 11.82
N LEU A 448 -19.42 3.28 12.24
CA LEU A 448 -20.22 2.91 13.41
C LEU A 448 -21.51 2.17 13.06
N SER A 449 -21.77 1.95 11.76
CA SER A 449 -23.04 1.36 11.30
C SER A 449 -23.16 -0.14 11.56
N ASP A 450 -22.04 -0.89 11.46
CA ASP A 450 -22.03 -2.36 11.36
C ASP A 450 -23.12 -2.87 10.39
N ALA A 451 -23.30 -2.15 9.28
CA ALA A 451 -24.31 -2.47 8.27
C ALA A 451 -23.92 -3.73 7.50
N GLY A 452 -24.87 -4.59 7.21
CA GLY A 452 -24.66 -5.82 6.44
C GLY A 452 -25.78 -6.83 6.66
N PRO A 453 -25.74 -8.00 6.00
CA PRO A 453 -26.77 -9.03 6.12
C PRO A 453 -26.95 -9.58 7.53
N TRP A 454 -25.90 -9.47 8.36
CA TRP A 454 -25.92 -9.86 9.78
C TRP A 454 -26.69 -8.88 10.67
N ASN A 455 -26.99 -7.67 10.19
CA ASN A 455 -27.65 -6.62 10.95
C ASN A 455 -28.82 -6.00 10.16
N THR A 456 -29.96 -6.69 10.16
CA THR A 456 -31.14 -6.30 9.35
C THR A 456 -31.77 -4.97 9.76
N LYS A 457 -31.44 -4.41 10.94
CA LYS A 457 -31.94 -3.11 11.40
C LYS A 457 -31.34 -1.92 10.65
N THR A 458 -30.18 -2.08 10.03
CA THR A 458 -29.46 -1.02 9.29
C THR A 458 -29.64 -1.10 7.78
N VAL A 459 -30.31 -2.15 7.28
CA VAL A 459 -30.59 -2.39 5.85
C VAL A 459 -31.97 -1.83 5.43
N ALA A 460 -32.75 -1.28 6.36
CA ALA A 460 -34.01 -0.60 6.05
C ALA A 460 -33.75 0.66 5.21
N ASN A 461 -33.92 0.51 3.89
CA ASN A 461 -33.77 1.55 2.89
C ASN A 461 -34.89 2.60 3.06
N PRO A 462 -34.60 3.91 3.09
CA PRO A 462 -35.63 4.97 3.12
C PRO A 462 -36.43 5.15 1.82
N SER A 463 -36.33 4.23 0.85
CA SER A 463 -36.79 4.43 -0.53
C SER A 463 -37.96 3.55 -0.97
N LEU A 464 -38.85 3.20 -0.04
CA LEU A 464 -40.22 2.80 -0.37
C LEU A 464 -41.17 3.66 0.47
N GLY A 465 -41.37 4.89 0.01
CA GLY A 465 -42.53 5.69 0.41
C GLY A 465 -43.75 5.18 -0.34
N GLU A 466 -44.82 4.93 0.41
CA GLU A 466 -46.19 4.77 -0.09
C GLU A 466 -46.66 5.97 -0.91
#